data_AF-A0A0D2MTC3-F1
#
_entry.id   AF-A0A0D2MTC3-F1
#
_cell.length_a   1.000
_cell.length_b   1.000
_cell.length_c   1.000
_cell.angle_alpha   90.00
_cell.angle_beta   90.00
_cell.angle_gamma   90.00
#
_symmetry.space_group_name_H-M   'P 1'
#
loop_
_entity.id
_entity.type
_entity.pdbx_description
1 polymer ?
#
loop_
_entity_poly.entity_id
_entity_poly.type
_entity_poly.pdbx_seq_one_letter_code
_entity_poly.pdbx_strand_id
1 'polypeptide(L)'
;MRVQGVADLLLDENNVAQVARPGTSLARPATGAAASGSSSPAVRPMSTAGRPLTGFARPGTGAARPGTTSGGRGPGTAAGAVQAAMRGAKPGTARPVTTSGRFVRLGTASLAAEPGGPFINAERLDLRKYAARPNLARVLCDYIVYVDHNMRKALELAAAATQACGYEDWWWKARLGKAYYQLGLLRDAEQQLASSLRNQARARGRRPRLGAPSAILFVGPDARGSGVAGEGRMTDYAEGEGGCAAAAGAASASSRCRTDPAAAAEMVATVMELAKVHLRLDQPGAALSLYGDAAPRQPWEPGLLLGAARVHDAMGQGEEALRLYQQVLSLDASSVEAIACLASHHFYSGQPEVALRYFRRLLQMGVSGAELWCNTGLACFYAGQIDMALPCFERALAAADDGAAPDVWYNLSQVAIGIGDASWAQQCLRLAVSLEPGHAEAWNNLAARSLLRTGCARGPHVFEAHYNAALLAWRRGDYQDAWERVGAALAAFPGHTESQELRRLLRAELMAL
;
A
#
# COMPACT_ATOMS: atom_id res chain seq x y z
N MET A 1 16.44 0.53 19.55
CA MET A 1 16.08 0.23 18.14
C MET A 1 14.69 0.70 17.73
N ARG A 2 13.58 0.34 18.41
CA ARG A 2 12.23 0.78 17.99
C ARG A 2 11.99 2.30 18.10
N VAL A 3 12.42 2.90 19.21
CA VAL A 3 12.33 4.35 19.45
C VAL A 3 13.18 5.15 18.44
N GLN A 4 14.38 4.65 18.11
CA GLN A 4 15.24 5.25 17.07
C GLN A 4 14.59 5.18 15.69
N GLY A 5 13.95 4.07 15.33
CA GLY A 5 13.28 3.94 14.03
C GLY A 5 12.10 4.89 13.85
N VAL A 6 11.33 5.14 14.91
CA VAL A 6 10.25 6.13 14.90
C VAL A 6 10.82 7.56 14.83
N ALA A 7 11.91 7.84 15.55
CA ALA A 7 12.58 9.15 15.50
C ALA A 7 13.17 9.45 14.11
N ASP A 8 13.87 8.48 13.49
CA ASP A 8 14.43 8.65 12.14
C ASP A 8 13.31 8.92 11.10
N LEU A 9 12.18 8.21 11.19
CA LEU A 9 11.03 8.43 10.30
C LEU A 9 10.38 9.81 10.45
N LEU A 10 10.44 10.40 11.66
CA LEU A 10 9.89 11.71 11.99
C LEU A 10 10.84 12.86 11.66
N LEU A 11 12.14 12.64 11.76
CA LEU A 11 13.18 13.64 11.50
C LEU A 11 13.60 13.71 10.02
N ASP A 12 13.31 12.67 9.24
CA ASP A 12 13.52 12.66 7.78
C ASP A 12 12.48 13.51 7.03
N GLU A 13 12.63 14.83 7.10
CA GLU A 13 11.86 15.79 6.30
C GLU A 13 12.43 15.91 4.88
N ASN A 14 11.88 15.10 3.97
CA ASN A 14 12.25 15.11 2.55
C ASN A 14 11.15 15.65 1.61
N ASN A 15 10.06 16.17 2.18
CA ASN A 15 8.91 16.66 1.43
C ASN A 15 9.20 18.04 0.85
N VAL A 16 8.84 18.25 -0.42
CA VAL A 16 9.02 19.56 -1.09
C VAL A 16 8.01 20.60 -0.62
N ALA A 17 6.78 20.18 -0.38
CA ALA A 17 5.68 21.06 0.02
C ALA A 17 5.25 20.74 1.46
N GLN A 18 5.29 21.75 2.33
CA GLN A 18 4.77 21.65 3.69
C GLN A 18 3.23 21.63 3.73
N VAL A 19 2.59 22.35 2.80
CA VAL A 19 1.13 22.37 2.63
C VAL A 19 0.79 22.04 1.17
N ALA A 20 0.78 20.75 0.84
CA ALA A 20 0.37 20.29 -0.48
C ALA A 20 -1.13 20.53 -0.73
N ARG A 21 -1.49 20.68 -2.02
CA ARG A 21 -2.90 20.72 -2.44
C ARG A 21 -3.54 19.35 -2.17
N PRO A 22 -4.83 19.29 -1.79
CA PRO A 22 -5.53 18.02 -1.59
C PRO A 22 -5.43 17.13 -2.84
N GLY A 23 -5.08 15.86 -2.65
CA GLY A 23 -4.94 14.90 -3.75
C GLY A 23 -3.64 15.00 -4.56
N THR A 24 -2.70 15.85 -4.19
CA THR A 24 -1.35 15.88 -4.83
C THR A 24 -0.24 15.32 -3.94
N SER A 25 -0.57 14.88 -2.72
CA SER A 25 0.34 14.35 -1.70
C SER A 25 -0.32 13.18 -0.99
N LEU A 26 0.49 12.21 -0.56
CA LEU A 26 0.03 11.08 0.24
C LEU A 26 -0.35 11.49 1.66
N ALA A 27 0.20 12.60 2.18
CA ALA A 27 -0.13 13.14 3.49
C ALA A 27 -1.49 13.85 3.53
N ARG A 28 -1.94 14.39 2.39
CA ARG A 28 -3.28 14.98 2.20
C ARG A 28 -3.94 14.36 0.97
N PRO A 29 -4.41 13.09 1.08
CA PRO A 29 -5.21 12.49 0.03
C PRO A 29 -6.46 13.35 -0.22
N ALA A 30 -7.13 13.15 -1.35
CA ALA A 30 -8.34 13.92 -1.68
C ALA A 30 -9.48 13.54 -0.72
N THR A 31 -9.47 14.06 0.51
CA THR A 31 -10.49 13.84 1.53
C THR A 31 -11.53 14.94 1.41
N GLY A 32 -12.45 14.76 0.48
CA GLY A 32 -13.72 15.46 0.45
C GLY A 32 -14.78 14.48 -0.07
N ALA A 33 -16.05 14.77 0.18
CA ALA A 33 -17.22 14.08 -0.38
C ALA A 33 -17.23 13.97 -1.93
N ALA A 34 -16.17 14.43 -2.60
CA ALA A 34 -15.91 14.34 -4.04
C ALA A 34 -15.04 13.15 -4.45
N ALA A 35 -14.53 12.32 -3.52
CA ALA A 35 -13.92 11.03 -3.88
C ALA A 35 -15.04 10.01 -4.11
N SER A 36 -15.64 10.04 -5.31
CA SER A 36 -16.59 9.01 -5.75
C SER A 36 -15.99 7.62 -5.53
N GLY A 37 -16.74 6.76 -4.83
CA GLY A 37 -16.40 5.35 -4.67
C GLY A 37 -15.51 4.96 -3.48
N SER A 38 -15.20 5.86 -2.54
CA SER A 38 -14.60 5.45 -1.25
C SER A 38 -15.66 5.22 -0.17
N SER A 39 -15.64 4.04 0.46
CA SER A 39 -16.52 3.67 1.58
C SER A 39 -16.28 4.60 2.77
N SER A 40 -17.34 5.12 3.38
CA SER A 40 -17.24 5.99 4.55
C SER A 40 -16.65 5.23 5.76
N PRO A 41 -16.04 5.94 6.74
CA PRO A 41 -15.55 5.32 7.98
C PRO A 41 -16.62 4.51 8.73
N ALA A 42 -17.90 4.83 8.55
CA ALA A 42 -19.01 4.08 9.12
C ALA A 42 -19.21 2.67 8.51
N VAL A 43 -18.71 2.45 7.29
CA VAL A 43 -18.83 1.17 6.58
C VAL A 43 -17.51 0.41 6.57
N ARG A 44 -16.38 1.12 6.43
CA ARG A 44 -15.05 0.51 6.37
C ARG A 44 -14.19 0.98 7.53
N PRO A 45 -13.65 0.06 8.33
CA PRO A 45 -12.72 0.39 9.42
C PRO A 45 -11.53 1.20 8.94
N MET A 46 -11.10 2.12 9.80
CA MET A 46 -9.99 3.03 9.55
C MET A 46 -8.77 2.60 10.34
N SER A 47 -7.62 2.59 9.69
CA SER A 47 -6.33 2.43 10.37
C SER A 47 -6.02 3.66 11.25
N THR A 48 -5.07 3.50 12.18
CA THR A 48 -4.56 4.58 13.05
C THR A 48 -4.12 5.84 12.31
N ALA A 49 -3.82 5.69 11.03
CA ALA A 49 -3.38 6.73 10.12
C ALA A 49 -4.52 7.55 9.47
N GLY A 50 -5.79 7.25 9.79
CA GLY A 50 -6.93 7.88 9.13
C GLY A 50 -7.10 7.43 7.67
N ARG A 51 -6.61 6.23 7.32
CA ARG A 51 -6.81 5.60 6.01
C ARG A 51 -7.67 4.34 6.14
N PRO A 52 -8.57 4.05 5.17
CA PRO A 52 -9.36 2.83 5.21
C PRO A 52 -8.48 1.58 5.14
N LEU A 53 -8.89 0.51 5.84
CA LEU A 53 -8.13 -0.74 5.91
C LEU A 53 -8.03 -1.41 4.53
N THR A 54 -6.81 -1.60 4.01
CA THR A 54 -6.56 -2.24 2.71
C THR A 54 -6.73 -3.76 2.74
N GLY A 55 -7.13 -4.36 1.62
CA GLY A 55 -7.29 -5.82 1.50
C GLY A 55 -5.99 -6.62 1.42
N PHE A 56 -4.85 -5.94 1.32
CA PHE A 56 -3.55 -6.60 1.23
C PHE A 56 -2.48 -5.86 2.05
N ALA A 57 -2.00 -6.49 3.12
CA ALA A 57 -0.93 -5.95 3.95
C ALA A 57 0.44 -6.11 3.28
N ARG A 58 1.21 -5.02 3.19
CA ARG A 58 2.54 -5.02 2.55
C ARG A 58 3.61 -4.63 3.56
N PRO A 59 4.83 -5.17 3.46
CA PRO A 59 5.94 -4.69 4.28
C PRO A 59 6.19 -3.16 4.17
N GLY A 60 5.79 -2.54 3.05
CA GLY A 60 5.87 -1.11 2.81
C GLY A 60 4.55 -0.33 2.84
N THR A 61 3.43 -0.91 3.30
CA THR A 61 2.21 -0.11 3.55
C THR A 61 2.50 0.83 4.71
N GLY A 62 2.91 2.06 4.38
CA GLY A 62 2.94 3.16 5.33
C GLY A 62 1.51 3.58 5.63
N ALA A 63 0.99 3.16 6.78
CA ALA A 63 -0.04 3.94 7.45
C ALA A 63 0.64 5.25 7.89
N ALA A 64 -0.01 6.39 7.55
CA ALA A 64 0.45 7.77 7.66
C ALA A 64 1.57 8.02 8.68
N ARG A 65 2.55 8.85 8.26
CA ARG A 65 3.59 9.39 9.15
C ARG A 65 2.90 10.01 10.38
N PRO A 66 3.33 9.67 11.61
CA PRO A 66 2.83 10.38 12.78
C PRO A 66 3.20 11.86 12.67
N GLY A 67 2.25 12.76 12.92
CA GLY A 67 2.44 14.20 12.77
C GLY A 67 3.15 14.82 13.98
N THR A 68 3.72 16.02 13.79
CA THR A 68 4.30 16.85 14.87
C THR A 68 3.45 18.08 15.21
N THR A 69 2.29 18.28 14.57
CA THR A 69 1.51 19.50 14.73
C THR A 69 0.78 19.60 16.09
N SER A 70 1.41 20.40 16.96
CA SER A 70 0.89 21.22 18.07
C SER A 70 0.12 20.55 19.22
N GLY A 71 0.78 20.47 20.38
CA GLY A 71 0.19 20.86 21.68
C GLY A 71 -0.55 19.82 22.51
N GLY A 72 -0.70 18.57 22.07
CA GLY A 72 -1.40 17.54 22.85
C GLY A 72 -0.58 16.28 23.07
N ARG A 73 -0.71 15.61 24.24
CA ARG A 73 -0.28 14.21 24.44
C ARG A 73 -1.21 13.24 23.69
N GLY A 74 -1.48 13.55 22.43
CA GLY A 74 -2.38 12.80 21.58
C GLY A 74 -1.63 11.72 20.78
N PRO A 75 -2.26 10.59 20.49
CA PRO A 75 -1.67 9.47 19.72
C PRO A 75 -1.30 9.78 18.25
N GLY A 76 -1.73 10.92 17.70
CA GLY A 76 -1.26 11.43 16.40
C GLY A 76 0.04 12.25 16.47
N THR A 77 0.61 12.44 17.66
CA THR A 77 1.86 13.17 17.87
C THR A 77 3.08 12.27 17.87
N ALA A 78 4.26 12.82 17.60
CA ALA A 78 5.55 12.14 17.77
C ALA A 78 5.68 11.43 19.13
N ALA A 79 5.24 12.05 20.22
CA ALA A 79 5.23 11.46 21.55
C ALA A 79 4.25 10.28 21.66
N GLY A 80 3.06 10.41 21.06
CA GLY A 80 2.05 9.35 20.99
C GLY A 80 2.49 8.14 20.17
N ALA A 81 3.17 8.35 19.03
CA ALA A 81 3.71 7.29 18.19
C ALA A 81 4.89 6.54 18.85
N VAL A 82 5.78 7.28 19.53
CA VAL A 82 6.86 6.67 20.34
C VAL A 82 6.25 5.87 21.49
N GLN A 83 5.22 6.38 22.16
CA GLN A 83 4.53 5.68 23.25
C GLN A 83 3.74 4.45 22.77
N ALA A 84 3.12 4.51 21.58
CA ALA A 84 2.47 3.37 20.93
C ALA A 84 3.49 2.29 20.53
N ALA A 85 4.62 2.69 19.93
CA ALA A 85 5.70 1.77 19.56
C ALA A 85 6.39 1.12 20.79
N MET A 86 6.50 1.86 21.91
CA MET A 86 6.98 1.34 23.19
C MET A 86 6.03 0.28 23.78
N ARG A 87 4.73 0.39 23.53
CA ARG A 87 3.69 -0.55 23.98
C ARG A 87 3.51 -1.77 23.07
N GLY A 88 4.38 -1.95 22.07
CA GLY A 88 4.31 -3.08 21.14
C GLY A 88 3.27 -2.94 20.03
N ALA A 89 2.52 -1.82 19.99
CA ALA A 89 1.64 -1.52 18.87
C ALA A 89 2.47 -1.32 17.59
N LYS A 90 1.82 -1.53 16.44
CA LYS A 90 2.39 -1.33 15.09
C LYS A 90 1.89 0.00 14.50
N PRO A 91 2.20 1.18 15.08
CA PRO A 91 1.68 2.44 14.54
C PRO A 91 2.28 2.67 13.15
N GLY A 92 1.42 2.64 12.13
CA GLY A 92 1.84 3.07 10.80
C GLY A 92 2.51 2.02 9.91
N THR A 93 2.76 0.78 10.37
CA THR A 93 3.55 -0.20 9.61
C THR A 93 3.06 -1.63 9.78
N ALA A 94 3.14 -2.46 8.73
CA ALA A 94 2.77 -3.88 8.80
C ALA A 94 3.71 -4.74 9.70
N ARG A 95 4.88 -4.20 10.04
CA ARG A 95 5.91 -4.81 10.90
C ARG A 95 6.25 -3.89 12.06
N PRO A 96 6.73 -4.40 13.21
CA PRO A 96 7.17 -3.53 14.30
C PRO A 96 8.20 -2.50 13.79
N VAL A 97 8.00 -1.22 14.09
CA VAL A 97 8.89 -0.13 13.66
C VAL A 97 10.23 -0.28 14.35
N THR A 98 11.20 -0.90 13.69
CA THR A 98 12.63 -0.82 13.99
C THR A 98 13.27 0.02 12.89
N THR A 99 14.33 0.79 13.18
CA THR A 99 15.08 1.54 12.15
C THR A 99 15.27 0.66 10.91
N SER A 100 14.68 1.07 9.79
CA SER A 100 14.80 0.33 8.53
C SER A 100 16.28 0.32 8.15
N GLY A 101 16.92 -0.85 8.25
CA GLY A 101 18.25 -1.06 7.70
C GLY A 101 19.45 -0.99 8.66
N ARG A 102 19.27 -0.81 9.97
CA ARG A 102 20.35 -1.19 10.90
C ARG A 102 20.16 -2.64 11.34
N PHE A 103 20.51 -3.57 10.46
CA PHE A 103 21.08 -4.83 10.93
C PHE A 103 22.30 -4.44 11.74
N VAL A 104 22.13 -4.35 13.06
CA VAL A 104 23.26 -4.16 13.96
C VAL A 104 24.09 -5.43 13.79
N ARG A 105 25.15 -5.33 13.01
CA ARG A 105 26.25 -6.27 13.05
C ARG A 105 26.73 -6.21 14.50
N LEU A 106 26.32 -7.18 15.32
CA LEU A 106 26.89 -7.40 16.64
C LEU A 106 28.38 -7.56 16.39
N GLY A 107 29.14 -6.56 16.82
CA GLY A 107 30.56 -6.46 16.54
C GLY A 107 31.24 -7.74 16.99
N THR A 108 31.71 -8.52 16.05
CA THR A 108 32.71 -9.56 16.29
C THR A 108 33.74 -9.44 15.20
N ALA A 109 34.76 -8.63 15.50
CA ALA A 109 36.05 -8.85 14.92
C ALA A 109 36.45 -10.30 15.25
N SER A 110 36.93 -11.01 14.22
CA SER A 110 37.62 -12.31 14.35
C SER A 110 36.72 -13.55 14.44
N LEU A 111 36.14 -13.98 13.31
CA LEU A 111 35.89 -15.41 13.09
C LEU A 111 36.43 -15.78 11.70
N ALA A 112 37.65 -16.28 11.69
CA ALA A 112 38.18 -17.06 10.59
C ALA A 112 37.48 -18.43 10.61
N ALA A 113 36.82 -18.77 9.50
CA ALA A 113 36.54 -20.14 9.07
C ALA A 113 35.91 -21.12 10.10
N GLU A 114 34.86 -20.70 10.81
CA GLU A 114 33.93 -21.68 11.41
C GLU A 114 32.90 -22.13 10.36
N PRO A 115 32.44 -23.40 10.37
CA PRO A 115 31.34 -23.88 9.53
C PRO A 115 30.04 -23.19 9.98
N GLY A 116 29.81 -21.99 9.44
CA GLY A 116 28.74 -21.06 9.85
C GLY A 116 29.15 -19.57 9.87
N GLY A 117 30.43 -19.26 9.66
CA GLY A 117 30.93 -17.88 9.59
C GLY A 117 30.53 -17.12 8.31
N PRO A 118 30.71 -15.78 8.27
CA PRO A 118 30.40 -14.97 7.09
C PRO A 118 31.24 -15.38 5.89
N PHE A 119 30.61 -15.58 4.73
CA PHE A 119 31.27 -16.07 3.51
C PHE A 119 32.42 -15.17 3.05
N ILE A 120 32.19 -13.86 2.98
CA ILE A 120 33.21 -12.86 2.67
C ILE A 120 33.14 -11.73 3.70
N ASN A 121 34.30 -11.32 4.24
CA ASN A 121 34.40 -10.10 5.04
C ASN A 121 34.58 -8.88 4.12
N ALA A 122 33.49 -8.19 3.81
CA ALA A 122 33.46 -7.04 2.91
C ALA A 122 34.32 -5.85 3.40
N GLU A 123 34.60 -5.73 4.70
CA GLU A 123 35.40 -4.60 5.23
C GLU A 123 36.89 -4.72 4.90
N ARG A 124 37.39 -5.96 4.81
CA ARG A 124 38.81 -6.24 4.51
C ARG A 124 39.10 -6.29 3.01
N LEU A 125 38.07 -6.20 2.17
CA LEU A 125 38.21 -6.32 0.74
C LEU A 125 38.65 -5.00 0.11
N ASP A 126 39.69 -5.04 -0.72
CA ASP A 126 40.10 -3.88 -1.53
C ASP A 126 39.21 -3.76 -2.77
N LEU A 127 38.10 -3.05 -2.62
CA LEU A 127 37.05 -2.92 -3.64
C LEU A 127 37.54 -2.36 -4.98
N ARG A 128 38.64 -1.58 -5.00
CA ARG A 128 39.19 -1.00 -6.23
C ARG A 128 39.72 -2.08 -7.18
N LYS A 129 40.34 -3.13 -6.64
CA LYS A 129 40.83 -4.28 -7.43
C LYS A 129 39.68 -5.04 -8.09
N TYR A 130 38.58 -5.20 -7.37
CA TYR A 130 37.40 -5.91 -7.86
C TYR A 130 36.63 -5.06 -8.88
N ALA A 131 36.56 -3.74 -8.69
CA ALA A 131 35.91 -2.81 -9.62
C ALA A 131 36.48 -2.88 -11.05
N ALA A 132 37.77 -3.19 -11.21
CA ALA A 132 38.40 -3.37 -12.51
C ALA A 132 37.92 -4.63 -13.27
N ARG A 133 37.25 -5.58 -12.58
CA ARG A 133 36.78 -6.86 -13.13
C ARG A 133 35.24 -6.89 -13.12
N PRO A 134 34.56 -6.52 -14.23
CA PRO A 134 33.12 -6.24 -14.22
C PRO A 134 32.27 -7.44 -13.80
N ASN A 135 32.57 -8.64 -14.30
CA ASN A 135 31.78 -9.85 -13.99
C ASN A 135 31.81 -10.18 -12.50
N LEU A 136 32.99 -10.10 -11.88
CA LEU A 136 33.17 -10.36 -10.45
C LEU A 136 32.59 -9.23 -9.61
N ALA A 137 32.77 -7.97 -10.04
CA ALA A 137 32.25 -6.80 -9.36
C ALA A 137 30.72 -6.82 -9.26
N ARG A 138 30.01 -7.22 -10.33
CA ARG A 138 28.54 -7.28 -10.33
C ARG A 138 28.02 -8.27 -9.30
N VAL A 139 28.56 -9.50 -9.29
CA VAL A 139 28.20 -10.55 -8.33
C VAL A 139 28.54 -10.13 -6.90
N LEU A 140 29.72 -9.55 -6.69
CA LEU A 140 30.14 -9.05 -5.40
C LEU A 140 29.23 -7.91 -4.89
N CYS A 141 28.82 -7.00 -5.78
CA CYS A 141 27.91 -5.91 -5.43
C CYS A 141 26.54 -6.47 -4.99
N ASP A 142 25.99 -7.44 -5.73
CA ASP A 142 24.74 -8.09 -5.35
C ASP A 142 24.87 -8.84 -4.01
N TYR A 143 25.97 -9.55 -3.76
CA TYR A 143 26.24 -10.17 -2.46
C TYR A 143 26.27 -9.13 -1.32
N ILE A 144 26.96 -8.01 -1.50
CA ILE A 144 27.07 -6.98 -0.46
C ILE A 144 25.70 -6.32 -0.19
N VAL A 145 24.89 -6.10 -1.23
CA VAL A 145 23.57 -5.48 -1.10
C VAL A 145 22.54 -6.43 -0.47
N TYR A 146 22.45 -7.67 -0.96
CA TYR A 146 21.38 -8.59 -0.60
C TYR A 146 21.71 -9.54 0.54
N VAL A 147 22.99 -9.85 0.78
CA VAL A 147 23.41 -10.82 1.82
C VAL A 147 24.09 -10.12 2.99
N ASP A 148 25.16 -9.35 2.75
CA ASP A 148 25.90 -8.66 3.83
C ASP A 148 25.18 -7.39 4.33
N HIS A 149 24.24 -6.87 3.52
CA HIS A 149 23.47 -5.64 3.77
C HIS A 149 24.32 -4.39 4.09
N ASN A 150 25.58 -4.35 3.66
CA ASN A 150 26.47 -3.23 3.89
C ASN A 150 26.40 -2.20 2.75
N MET A 151 25.41 -1.29 2.85
CA MET A 151 25.11 -0.32 1.79
C MET A 151 26.25 0.68 1.53
N ARG A 152 27.09 0.98 2.53
CA ARG A 152 28.24 1.89 2.36
C ARG A 152 29.31 1.25 1.48
N LYS A 153 29.66 -0.02 1.76
CA LYS A 153 30.61 -0.77 0.93
C LYS A 153 30.07 -1.05 -0.47
N ALA A 154 28.77 -1.32 -0.60
CA ALA A 154 28.12 -1.45 -1.90
C ALA A 154 28.25 -0.16 -2.72
N LEU A 155 28.05 1.00 -2.09
CA LEU A 155 28.20 2.31 -2.74
C LEU A 155 29.65 2.56 -3.17
N GLU A 156 30.64 2.29 -2.32
CA GLU A 156 32.06 2.43 -2.66
C GLU A 156 32.44 1.58 -3.88
N LEU A 157 32.03 0.30 -3.90
CA LEU A 157 32.29 -0.61 -5.01
C LEU A 157 31.60 -0.14 -6.29
N ALA A 158 30.33 0.22 -6.20
CA ALA A 158 29.55 0.66 -7.35
C ALA A 158 30.08 1.98 -7.93
N ALA A 159 30.53 2.91 -7.09
CA ALA A 159 31.15 4.17 -7.54
C ALA A 159 32.47 3.91 -8.27
N ALA A 160 33.34 3.07 -7.71
CA ALA A 160 34.61 2.69 -8.34
C ALA A 160 34.39 1.96 -9.67
N ALA A 161 33.41 1.05 -9.74
CA ALA A 161 33.08 0.34 -10.97
C ALA A 161 32.45 1.27 -12.02
N THR A 162 31.63 2.24 -11.60
CA THR A 162 31.05 3.25 -12.52
C THR A 162 32.14 4.10 -13.16
N GLN A 163 33.17 4.49 -12.39
CA GLN A 163 34.34 5.21 -12.90
C GLN A 163 35.13 4.36 -13.90
N ALA A 164 35.38 3.09 -13.58
CA ALA A 164 36.08 2.17 -14.47
C ALA A 164 35.35 1.95 -15.80
N CYS A 165 34.02 2.00 -15.81
CA CYS A 165 33.18 1.86 -17.01
C CYS A 165 32.82 3.20 -17.67
N GLY A 166 33.45 4.32 -17.31
CA GLY A 166 33.21 5.63 -17.95
C GLY A 166 31.79 6.18 -17.82
N TYR A 167 31.04 5.79 -16.79
CA TYR A 167 29.65 6.23 -16.54
C TYR A 167 28.62 5.86 -17.62
N GLU A 168 28.93 4.93 -18.51
CA GLU A 168 28.02 4.52 -19.59
C GLU A 168 27.07 3.40 -19.18
N ASP A 169 27.52 2.48 -18.32
CA ASP A 169 26.73 1.33 -17.90
C ASP A 169 25.57 1.74 -16.99
N TRP A 170 24.36 1.37 -17.40
CA TRP A 170 23.13 1.67 -16.67
C TRP A 170 22.98 0.83 -15.40
N TRP A 171 23.57 -0.36 -15.36
CA TRP A 171 23.42 -1.30 -14.24
C TRP A 171 24.06 -0.76 -12.97
N TRP A 172 25.27 -0.20 -13.09
CA TRP A 172 25.97 0.42 -11.98
C TRP A 172 25.25 1.67 -11.44
N LYS A 173 24.66 2.48 -12.33
CA LYS A 173 23.82 3.62 -11.93
C LYS A 173 22.57 3.19 -11.18
N ALA A 174 21.94 2.08 -11.59
CA ALA A 174 20.80 1.52 -10.88
C ALA A 174 21.17 1.04 -9.47
N ARG A 175 22.31 0.36 -9.33
CA ARG A 175 22.82 -0.10 -8.02
C ARG A 175 23.25 1.06 -7.12
N LEU A 176 23.89 2.10 -7.67
CA LEU A 176 24.18 3.34 -6.95
C LEU A 176 22.90 3.99 -6.44
N GLY A 177 21.89 4.15 -7.29
CA GLY A 177 20.58 4.70 -6.91
C GLY A 177 19.93 3.92 -5.76
N LYS A 178 19.99 2.58 -5.81
CA LYS A 178 19.50 1.73 -4.73
C LYS A 178 20.29 1.92 -3.42
N ALA A 179 21.62 2.01 -3.49
CA ALA A 179 22.44 2.26 -2.31
C ALA A 179 22.13 3.64 -1.69
N TYR A 180 22.01 4.69 -2.50
CA TYR A 180 21.60 6.03 -2.06
C TYR A 180 20.23 6.02 -1.40
N TYR A 181 19.25 5.33 -1.99
CA TYR A 181 17.91 5.19 -1.42
C TYR A 181 17.92 4.54 -0.04
N GLN A 182 18.69 3.45 0.13
CA GLN A 182 18.82 2.76 1.41
C GLN A 182 19.56 3.60 2.47
N LEU A 183 20.48 4.46 2.04
CA LEU A 183 21.18 5.42 2.91
C LEU A 183 20.34 6.67 3.26
N GLY A 184 19.15 6.84 2.65
CA GLY A 184 18.28 7.99 2.87
C GLY A 184 18.56 9.20 1.97
N LEU A 185 19.54 9.12 1.06
CA LEU A 185 19.90 10.17 0.12
C LEU A 185 18.98 10.14 -1.12
N LEU A 186 17.74 10.58 -0.94
CA LEU A 186 16.67 10.39 -1.94
C LEU A 186 16.90 11.17 -3.25
N ARG A 187 17.44 12.39 -3.19
CA ARG A 187 17.69 13.22 -4.38
C ARG A 187 18.82 12.66 -5.23
N ASP A 188 19.89 12.18 -4.59
CA ASP A 188 20.99 11.53 -5.29
C ASP A 188 20.51 10.21 -5.92
N ALA A 189 19.66 9.46 -5.20
CA ALA A 189 19.03 8.25 -5.73
C ALA A 189 18.18 8.54 -6.98
N GLU A 190 17.33 9.57 -6.93
CA GLU A 190 16.50 10.03 -8.06
C GLU A 190 17.37 10.33 -9.30
N GLN A 191 18.43 11.11 -9.12
CA GLN A 191 19.34 11.47 -10.21
C GLN A 191 20.01 10.26 -10.86
N GLN A 192 20.52 9.32 -10.05
CA GLN A 192 21.19 8.12 -10.55
C GLN A 192 20.23 7.17 -11.26
N LEU A 193 19.02 6.97 -10.72
CA LEU A 193 18.00 6.12 -11.34
C LEU A 193 17.47 6.73 -12.64
N ALA A 194 17.22 8.04 -12.68
CA ALA A 194 16.83 8.73 -13.92
C ALA A 194 17.96 8.69 -14.97
N SER A 195 19.22 8.79 -14.55
CA SER A 195 20.39 8.61 -15.41
C SER A 195 20.48 7.18 -15.96
N SER A 196 20.20 6.17 -15.14
CA SER A 196 20.13 4.76 -15.56
C SER A 196 19.07 4.56 -16.65
N LEU A 197 17.83 5.05 -16.43
CA LEU A 197 16.74 4.94 -17.40
C LEU A 197 17.08 5.57 -18.76
N ARG A 198 17.72 6.76 -18.75
CA ARG A 198 18.17 7.43 -19.98
C ARG A 198 19.22 6.60 -20.72
N ASN A 199 20.18 6.02 -20.00
CA ASN A 199 21.21 5.16 -20.60
C ASN A 199 20.61 3.87 -21.19
N GLN A 200 19.65 3.26 -20.50
CA GLN A 200 18.94 2.08 -21.01
C GLN A 200 18.13 2.40 -22.28
N ALA A 201 17.48 3.57 -22.34
CA ALA A 201 16.77 4.04 -23.53
C ALA A 201 17.73 4.28 -24.71
N ARG A 202 18.91 4.88 -24.44
CA ARG A 202 19.97 5.09 -25.43
C ARG A 202 20.54 3.78 -25.95
N ALA A 203 20.79 2.81 -25.07
CA ALA A 203 21.28 1.46 -25.43
C ALA A 203 20.31 0.70 -26.35
N ARG A 204 19.00 0.97 -26.25
CA ARG A 204 17.96 0.41 -27.14
C ARG A 204 17.75 1.20 -28.45
N GLY A 205 18.54 2.24 -28.71
CA GLY A 205 18.47 3.01 -29.95
C GLY A 205 17.26 3.95 -30.07
N ARG A 206 16.62 4.36 -28.97
CA ARG A 206 15.50 5.31 -29.01
C ARG A 206 15.77 6.54 -28.14
N ARG A 207 15.88 7.72 -28.78
CA ARG A 207 16.01 9.01 -28.08
C ARG A 207 14.81 9.22 -27.14
N PRO A 208 15.00 9.49 -25.84
CA PRO A 208 13.90 9.92 -24.99
C PRO A 208 13.55 11.37 -25.32
N ARG A 209 12.34 11.63 -25.80
CA ARG A 209 11.77 12.98 -25.79
C ARG A 209 11.35 13.29 -24.34
N LEU A 210 12.23 13.97 -23.61
CA LEU A 210 11.93 14.60 -22.33
C LEU A 210 12.13 16.10 -22.54
N GLY A 211 11.02 16.86 -22.48
CA GLY A 211 11.03 18.32 -22.48
C GLY A 211 10.29 18.96 -23.66
N ALA A 212 8.96 19.08 -23.53
CA ALA A 212 8.24 20.24 -24.03
C ALA A 212 7.17 20.60 -23.00
N PRO A 213 7.04 21.89 -22.61
CA PRO A 213 6.09 22.31 -21.59
C PRO A 213 4.66 22.23 -22.12
N SER A 214 3.74 22.02 -21.19
CA SER A 214 2.28 22.18 -21.28
C SER A 214 1.77 23.04 -22.45
N ALA A 215 0.99 22.42 -23.32
CA ALA A 215 -0.08 23.08 -24.07
C ALA A 215 -1.39 22.37 -23.73
N ILE A 216 -2.22 23.08 -22.97
CA ILE A 216 -3.60 22.74 -22.63
C ILE A 216 -4.50 23.30 -23.75
N LEU A 217 -5.50 22.49 -24.12
CA LEU A 217 -6.73 22.79 -24.90
C LEU A 217 -6.60 23.29 -26.35
N PHE A 218 -7.32 22.63 -27.27
CA PHE A 218 -8.55 23.24 -27.81
C PHE A 218 -9.49 22.22 -28.47
N VAL A 219 -10.77 22.54 -28.33
CA VAL A 219 -12.00 21.96 -28.89
C VAL A 219 -11.98 21.99 -30.43
N GLY A 220 -12.73 21.08 -31.08
CA GLY A 220 -12.73 20.83 -32.54
C GLY A 220 -13.23 21.95 -33.44
N PRO A 221 -13.49 21.65 -34.74
CA PRO A 221 -14.69 22.22 -35.35
C PRO A 221 -15.46 21.26 -36.29
N ASP A 222 -16.77 21.50 -36.34
CA ASP A 222 -17.71 21.06 -37.37
C ASP A 222 -17.32 21.54 -38.77
N ALA A 223 -17.64 20.74 -39.81
CA ALA A 223 -18.28 21.25 -41.04
C ALA A 223 -18.89 20.13 -41.93
N ARG A 224 -20.23 20.08 -41.92
CA ARG A 224 -21.17 19.97 -43.07
C ARG A 224 -21.05 18.81 -44.09
N GLY A 225 -21.98 17.84 -43.96
CA GLY A 225 -23.16 17.69 -44.84
C GLY A 225 -22.99 17.38 -46.33
N SER A 226 -23.19 16.11 -46.69
CA SER A 226 -24.06 15.56 -47.78
C SER A 226 -23.88 14.03 -47.73
N GLY A 227 -24.86 13.13 -47.81
CA GLY A 227 -26.20 13.16 -48.32
C GLY A 227 -26.39 11.89 -49.17
N VAL A 228 -27.37 11.05 -48.79
CA VAL A 228 -28.09 10.05 -49.60
C VAL A 228 -27.76 8.56 -49.39
N ALA A 229 -28.88 7.85 -49.25
CA ALA A 229 -29.19 6.47 -48.89
C ALA A 229 -28.74 5.36 -49.85
N GLY A 230 -28.82 4.11 -49.38
CA GLY A 230 -28.85 2.91 -50.22
C GLY A 230 -28.75 1.60 -49.44
N GLU A 231 -29.89 0.95 -49.22
CA GLU A 231 -30.08 -0.40 -48.69
C GLU A 231 -29.38 -1.49 -49.52
N GLY A 232 -29.08 -2.67 -48.94
CA GLY A 232 -28.95 -3.90 -49.74
C GLY A 232 -28.08 -5.04 -49.19
N ARG A 233 -28.75 -6.04 -48.58
CA ARG A 233 -28.60 -7.51 -48.72
C ARG A 233 -27.22 -8.20 -48.56
N MET A 234 -27.16 -8.99 -47.47
CA MET A 234 -26.99 -10.46 -47.39
C MET A 234 -26.76 -11.26 -48.69
N THR A 235 -25.66 -12.03 -48.73
CA THR A 235 -25.35 -13.35 -49.38
C THR A 235 -23.81 -13.51 -49.34
N ASP A 236 -23.12 -14.63 -49.21
CA ASP A 236 -23.41 -16.04 -48.99
C ASP A 236 -22.07 -16.74 -48.65
N TYR A 237 -22.20 -17.96 -48.12
CA TYR A 237 -21.15 -18.96 -47.89
C TYR A 237 -20.52 -19.50 -49.20
N ALA A 238 -19.22 -19.83 -49.16
CA ALA A 238 -18.54 -20.93 -49.88
C ALA A 238 -17.08 -21.02 -49.33
N GLU A 239 -16.64 -22.06 -48.61
CA GLU A 239 -16.16 -23.37 -49.09
C GLU A 239 -15.30 -23.25 -50.37
N GLY A 240 -14.06 -23.74 -50.48
CA GLY A 240 -13.19 -24.53 -49.64
C GLY A 240 -11.84 -24.75 -50.36
N GLU A 241 -10.89 -25.31 -49.61
CA GLU A 241 -9.76 -26.15 -50.04
C GLU A 241 -8.64 -25.63 -50.97
N GLY A 242 -7.39 -25.96 -50.60
CA GLY A 242 -6.32 -26.18 -51.59
C GLY A 242 -4.96 -25.55 -51.32
N GLY A 243 -4.14 -26.19 -50.47
CA GLY A 243 -2.76 -26.57 -50.81
C GLY A 243 -1.67 -25.51 -51.04
N CYS A 244 -0.67 -25.54 -50.16
CA CYS A 244 0.72 -25.12 -50.31
C CYS A 244 1.28 -24.99 -51.75
N ALA A 245 1.87 -23.84 -52.09
CA ALA A 245 3.33 -23.64 -52.18
C ALA A 245 3.71 -22.37 -52.97
N ALA A 246 4.68 -21.63 -52.42
CA ALA A 246 5.64 -20.76 -53.08
C ALA A 246 5.15 -19.50 -53.84
N ALA A 247 5.17 -18.37 -53.14
CA ALA A 247 5.64 -17.11 -53.73
C ALA A 247 6.44 -16.32 -52.68
N ALA A 248 7.74 -16.22 -52.94
CA ALA A 248 8.68 -15.39 -52.23
C ALA A 248 8.34 -13.89 -52.38
N GLY A 249 8.68 -13.11 -51.35
CA GLY A 249 8.91 -11.67 -51.52
C GLY A 249 7.81 -10.74 -51.01
N ALA A 250 7.74 -10.54 -49.70
CA ALA A 250 7.39 -9.25 -49.08
C ALA A 250 7.83 -9.25 -47.61
N ALA A 251 9.12 -9.52 -47.38
CA ALA A 251 9.76 -9.22 -46.11
C ALA A 251 10.19 -7.75 -46.12
N SER A 252 9.30 -6.85 -45.68
CA SER A 252 9.71 -5.50 -45.29
C SER A 252 8.90 -4.96 -44.12
N ALA A 253 9.63 -4.70 -43.04
CA ALA A 253 9.33 -3.73 -41.99
C ALA A 253 8.27 -4.05 -40.91
N SER A 254 8.24 -5.28 -40.39
CA SER A 254 7.96 -5.48 -38.96
C SER A 254 9.26 -5.81 -38.22
N SER A 255 10.06 -4.78 -37.96
CA SER A 255 11.24 -4.89 -37.09
C SER A 255 10.77 -5.14 -35.65
N ARG A 256 10.49 -6.41 -35.34
CA ARG A 256 10.45 -6.90 -33.96
C ARG A 256 11.84 -6.64 -33.37
N CYS A 257 12.01 -5.51 -32.69
CA CYS A 257 13.07 -5.35 -31.70
C CYS A 257 12.90 -6.51 -30.72
N ARG A 258 13.69 -7.58 -30.88
CA ARG A 258 13.94 -8.54 -29.81
C ARG A 258 14.69 -7.77 -28.72
N THR A 259 13.96 -7.09 -27.85
CA THR A 259 14.53 -6.56 -26.62
C THR A 259 14.84 -7.76 -25.74
N ASP A 260 16.09 -7.91 -25.30
CA ASP A 260 16.45 -8.96 -24.36
C ASP A 260 15.50 -8.92 -23.15
N PRO A 261 14.82 -10.03 -22.82
CA PRO A 261 13.82 -10.05 -21.75
C PRO A 261 14.42 -9.66 -20.40
N ALA A 262 15.69 -10.00 -20.17
CA ALA A 262 16.45 -9.60 -18.99
C ALA A 262 16.63 -8.08 -18.89
N ALA A 263 16.95 -7.40 -20.00
CA ALA A 263 17.07 -5.95 -20.00
C ALA A 263 15.69 -5.28 -19.80
N ALA A 264 14.62 -5.89 -20.33
CA ALA A 264 13.26 -5.37 -20.16
C ALA A 264 12.82 -5.44 -18.69
N ALA A 265 13.09 -6.56 -18.01
CA ALA A 265 12.83 -6.74 -16.59
C ALA A 265 13.62 -5.75 -15.73
N GLU A 266 14.90 -5.50 -16.04
CA GLU A 266 15.72 -4.54 -15.30
C GLU A 266 15.26 -3.09 -15.49
N MET A 267 14.71 -2.73 -16.66
CA MET A 267 14.06 -1.43 -16.86
C MET A 267 12.83 -1.26 -15.97
N VAL A 268 12.02 -2.32 -15.83
CA VAL A 268 10.86 -2.29 -14.93
C VAL A 268 11.32 -2.12 -13.50
N ALA A 269 12.35 -2.87 -13.09
CA ALA A 269 12.92 -2.75 -11.76
C ALA A 269 13.41 -1.31 -11.47
N THR A 270 14.11 -0.66 -12.41
CA THR A 270 14.56 0.73 -12.22
C THR A 270 13.41 1.73 -12.18
N VAL A 271 12.36 1.56 -12.98
CA VAL A 271 11.14 2.38 -12.89
C VAL A 271 10.47 2.20 -11.53
N MET A 272 10.33 0.96 -11.04
CA MET A 272 9.74 0.68 -9.73
C MET A 272 10.57 1.28 -8.58
N GLU A 273 11.90 1.19 -8.63
CA GLU A 273 12.77 1.81 -7.63
C GLU A 273 12.67 3.34 -7.67
N LEU A 274 12.62 3.96 -8.86
CA LEU A 274 12.44 5.40 -8.98
C LEU A 274 11.07 5.85 -8.47
N ALA A 275 10.01 5.10 -8.76
CA ALA A 275 8.68 5.37 -8.21
C ALA A 275 8.68 5.29 -6.67
N LYS A 276 9.39 4.33 -6.06
CA LYS A 276 9.56 4.29 -4.59
C LYS A 276 10.25 5.54 -4.05
N VAL A 277 11.27 6.05 -4.74
CA VAL A 277 11.93 7.32 -4.37
C VAL A 277 10.93 8.47 -4.38
N HIS A 278 10.15 8.64 -5.45
CA HIS A 278 9.12 9.69 -5.52
C HIS A 278 8.05 9.54 -4.45
N LEU A 279 7.63 8.33 -4.11
CA LEU A 279 6.67 8.10 -3.02
C LEU A 279 7.26 8.47 -1.65
N ARG A 280 8.56 8.23 -1.43
CA ARG A 280 9.26 8.70 -0.22
C ARG A 280 9.44 10.22 -0.17
N LEU A 281 9.55 10.87 -1.32
CA LEU A 281 9.57 12.34 -1.47
C LEU A 281 8.17 12.98 -1.41
N ASP A 282 7.12 12.18 -1.19
CA ASP A 282 5.72 12.61 -1.20
C ASP A 282 5.26 13.23 -2.54
N GLN A 283 5.73 12.66 -3.64
CA GLN A 283 5.38 13.05 -5.02
C GLN A 283 4.65 11.92 -5.76
N PRO A 284 3.40 11.57 -5.37
CA PRO A 284 2.64 10.49 -5.99
C PRO A 284 2.30 10.75 -7.45
N GLY A 285 2.08 12.02 -7.86
CA GLY A 285 1.82 12.36 -9.26
C GLY A 285 2.98 12.05 -10.20
N ALA A 286 4.23 12.28 -9.75
CA ALA A 286 5.43 11.93 -10.51
C ALA A 286 5.60 10.39 -10.62
N ALA A 287 5.25 9.65 -9.57
CA ALA A 287 5.23 8.19 -9.62
C ALA A 287 4.18 7.68 -10.62
N LEU A 288 2.98 8.26 -10.64
CA LEU A 288 1.93 7.90 -11.60
C LEU A 288 2.33 8.21 -13.04
N SER A 289 2.95 9.37 -13.31
CA SER A 289 3.44 9.67 -14.66
C SER A 289 4.51 8.68 -15.12
N LEU A 290 5.42 8.25 -14.22
CA LEU A 290 6.41 7.23 -14.53
C LEU A 290 5.77 5.88 -14.88
N TYR A 291 4.76 5.44 -14.13
CA TYR A 291 4.02 4.22 -14.46
C TYR A 291 3.26 4.37 -15.77
N GLY A 292 2.61 5.51 -16.02
CA GLY A 292 1.90 5.81 -17.27
C GLY A 292 2.81 5.84 -18.50
N ASP A 293 4.06 6.29 -18.35
CA ASP A 293 5.06 6.28 -19.42
C ASP A 293 5.64 4.88 -19.66
N ALA A 294 5.73 4.06 -18.61
CA ALA A 294 6.36 2.74 -18.65
C ALA A 294 5.39 1.62 -19.08
N ALA A 295 4.13 1.66 -18.64
CA ALA A 295 3.11 0.67 -18.97
C ALA A 295 2.92 0.44 -20.49
N PRO A 296 2.79 1.47 -21.36
CA PRO A 296 2.66 1.24 -22.80
C PRO A 296 3.95 0.71 -23.45
N ARG A 297 5.11 0.88 -22.80
CA ARG A 297 6.39 0.33 -23.29
C ARG A 297 6.53 -1.16 -22.98
N GLN A 298 5.88 -1.64 -21.91
CA GLN A 298 5.87 -3.04 -21.51
C GLN A 298 4.46 -3.49 -21.10
N PRO A 299 3.54 -3.69 -22.06
CA PRO A 299 2.14 -3.99 -21.75
C PRO A 299 1.92 -5.34 -21.05
N TRP A 300 2.90 -6.25 -21.11
CA TRP A 300 2.83 -7.59 -20.52
C TRP A 300 3.26 -7.64 -19.06
N GLU A 301 3.75 -6.53 -18.50
CA GLU A 301 4.25 -6.51 -17.13
C GLU A 301 3.15 -5.98 -16.18
N PRO A 302 2.66 -6.82 -15.24
CA PRO A 302 1.58 -6.43 -14.34
C PRO A 302 2.05 -5.58 -13.15
N GLY A 303 3.33 -5.62 -12.78
CA GLY A 303 3.88 -4.94 -11.60
C GLY A 303 3.88 -3.42 -11.69
N LEU A 304 3.96 -2.84 -12.90
CA LEU A 304 3.82 -1.41 -13.16
C LEU A 304 2.38 -0.95 -12.94
N LEU A 305 1.39 -1.68 -13.47
CA LEU A 305 -0.03 -1.41 -13.24
C LEU A 305 -0.39 -1.59 -11.76
N LEU A 306 0.15 -2.62 -11.12
CA LEU A 306 -0.01 -2.87 -9.70
C LEU A 306 0.63 -1.76 -8.86
N GLY A 307 1.80 -1.27 -9.27
CA GLY A 307 2.46 -0.09 -8.72
C GLY A 307 1.60 1.15 -8.78
N ALA A 308 0.98 1.43 -9.93
CA ALA A 308 0.06 2.55 -10.10
C ALA A 308 -1.21 2.39 -9.25
N ALA A 309 -1.82 1.20 -9.24
CA ALA A 309 -3.01 0.90 -8.43
C ALA A 309 -2.77 1.16 -6.94
N ARG A 310 -1.59 0.78 -6.42
CA ARG A 310 -1.18 1.08 -5.04
C ARG A 310 -1.11 2.57 -4.74
N VAL A 311 -0.66 3.38 -5.70
CA VAL A 311 -0.59 4.84 -5.53
C VAL A 311 -1.99 5.44 -5.53
N HIS A 312 -2.87 5.02 -6.43
CA HIS A 312 -4.27 5.47 -6.43
C HIS A 312 -5.01 5.08 -5.15
N ASP A 313 -4.83 3.85 -4.65
CA ASP A 313 -5.38 3.38 -3.36
C ASP A 313 -4.84 4.23 -2.20
N ALA A 314 -3.54 4.53 -2.19
CA ALA A 314 -2.93 5.40 -1.17
C ALA A 314 -3.39 6.87 -1.24
N MET A 315 -3.84 7.32 -2.41
CA MET A 315 -4.40 8.67 -2.65
C MET A 315 -5.90 8.76 -2.34
N GLY A 316 -6.56 7.64 -2.01
CA GLY A 316 -8.00 7.56 -1.76
C GLY A 316 -8.85 7.48 -3.03
N GLN A 317 -8.24 7.28 -4.20
CA GLN A 317 -8.92 7.16 -5.49
C GLN A 317 -9.30 5.70 -5.76
N GLY A 318 -10.32 5.21 -5.05
CA GLY A 318 -10.73 3.81 -5.08
C GLY A 318 -11.12 3.32 -6.48
N GLU A 319 -11.93 4.06 -7.22
CA GLU A 319 -12.44 3.64 -8.54
C GLU A 319 -11.32 3.41 -9.57
N GLU A 320 -10.37 4.35 -9.65
CA GLU A 320 -9.20 4.21 -10.54
C GLU A 320 -8.31 3.03 -10.12
N ALA A 321 -8.12 2.83 -8.80
CA ALA A 321 -7.37 1.68 -8.31
C ALA A 321 -8.04 0.35 -8.72
N LEU A 322 -9.36 0.24 -8.66
CA LEU A 322 -10.09 -0.97 -9.08
C LEU A 322 -9.93 -1.23 -10.57
N ARG A 323 -10.04 -0.20 -11.40
CA ARG A 323 -9.87 -0.33 -12.84
C ARG A 323 -8.48 -0.88 -13.17
N LEU A 324 -7.45 -0.39 -12.48
CA LEU A 324 -6.08 -0.89 -12.61
C LEU A 324 -5.92 -2.31 -12.07
N TYR A 325 -6.52 -2.66 -10.92
CA TYR A 325 -6.50 -4.04 -10.41
C TYR A 325 -7.19 -5.03 -11.36
N GLN A 326 -8.29 -4.63 -12.02
CA GLN A 326 -8.94 -5.45 -13.05
C GLN A 326 -8.05 -5.65 -14.27
N GLN A 327 -7.32 -4.62 -14.72
CA GLN A 327 -6.33 -4.74 -15.79
C GLN A 327 -5.15 -5.65 -15.38
N VAL A 328 -4.72 -5.59 -14.12
CA VAL A 328 -3.73 -6.54 -13.59
C VAL A 328 -4.25 -7.96 -13.71
N LEU A 329 -5.50 -8.22 -13.32
CA LEU A 329 -6.08 -9.58 -13.42
C LEU A 329 -6.25 -10.08 -14.85
N SER A 330 -6.39 -9.20 -15.84
CA SER A 330 -6.41 -9.62 -17.25
C SER A 330 -5.03 -10.01 -17.78
N LEU A 331 -3.94 -9.52 -17.16
CA LEU A 331 -2.57 -9.90 -17.50
C LEU A 331 -2.08 -11.08 -16.65
N ASP A 332 -2.31 -11.00 -15.34
CA ASP A 332 -1.95 -12.01 -14.34
C ASP A 332 -3.20 -12.39 -13.52
N ALA A 333 -3.83 -13.47 -13.97
CA ALA A 333 -4.97 -14.07 -13.30
C ALA A 333 -4.65 -14.64 -11.90
N SER A 334 -3.37 -14.78 -11.55
CA SER A 334 -2.91 -15.36 -10.27
C SER A 334 -2.40 -14.32 -9.27
N SER A 335 -2.61 -13.03 -9.55
CA SER A 335 -2.18 -11.96 -8.64
C SER A 335 -3.01 -11.93 -7.35
N VAL A 336 -2.46 -12.52 -6.27
CA VAL A 336 -3.08 -12.58 -4.93
C VAL A 336 -3.49 -11.19 -4.44
N GLU A 337 -2.61 -10.21 -4.65
CA GLU A 337 -2.81 -8.84 -4.22
C GLU A 337 -3.98 -8.16 -4.92
N ALA A 338 -4.05 -8.26 -6.25
CA ALA A 338 -5.14 -7.65 -7.01
C ALA A 338 -6.49 -8.28 -6.63
N ILE A 339 -6.54 -9.61 -6.48
CA ILE A 339 -7.74 -10.33 -6.05
C ILE A 339 -8.16 -9.89 -4.64
N ALA A 340 -7.24 -9.80 -3.68
CA ALA A 340 -7.55 -9.43 -2.30
C ALA A 340 -8.06 -7.97 -2.20
N CYS A 341 -7.42 -7.03 -2.89
CA CYS A 341 -7.87 -5.64 -2.94
C CYS A 341 -9.27 -5.49 -3.57
N LEU A 342 -9.54 -6.21 -4.67
CA LEU A 342 -10.87 -6.24 -5.30
C LEU A 342 -11.92 -6.85 -4.37
N ALA A 343 -11.60 -7.96 -3.71
CA ALA A 343 -12.50 -8.63 -2.77
C ALA A 343 -12.90 -7.70 -1.62
N SER A 344 -11.93 -7.05 -0.97
CA SER A 344 -12.21 -6.10 0.10
C SER A 344 -13.02 -4.90 -0.38
N HIS A 345 -12.75 -4.38 -1.57
CA HIS A 345 -13.56 -3.29 -2.11
C HIS A 345 -15.01 -3.72 -2.33
N HIS A 346 -15.25 -4.85 -3.00
CA HIS A 346 -16.62 -5.35 -3.22
C HIS A 346 -17.36 -5.65 -1.91
N PHE A 347 -16.65 -6.16 -0.90
CA PHE A 347 -17.22 -6.39 0.43
C PHE A 347 -17.73 -5.08 1.06
N TYR A 348 -16.89 -4.04 1.13
CA TYR A 348 -17.27 -2.74 1.71
C TYR A 348 -18.22 -1.92 0.82
N SER A 349 -18.33 -2.24 -0.46
CA SER A 349 -19.31 -1.66 -1.39
C SER A 349 -20.70 -2.34 -1.31
N GLY A 350 -20.91 -3.24 -0.34
CA GLY A 350 -22.20 -3.89 -0.11
C GLY A 350 -22.49 -5.09 -1.03
N GLN A 351 -21.46 -5.68 -1.65
CA GLN A 351 -21.57 -6.84 -2.54
C GLN A 351 -20.78 -8.05 -1.98
N PRO A 352 -21.17 -8.60 -0.81
CA PRO A 352 -20.43 -9.68 -0.15
C PRO A 352 -20.39 -10.97 -0.97
N GLU A 353 -21.38 -11.25 -1.82
CA GLU A 353 -21.43 -12.43 -2.68
C GLU A 353 -20.33 -12.38 -3.75
N VAL A 354 -20.06 -11.19 -4.29
CA VAL A 354 -18.99 -10.98 -5.27
C VAL A 354 -17.62 -11.09 -4.57
N ALA A 355 -17.49 -10.50 -3.38
CA ALA A 355 -16.28 -10.64 -2.57
C ALA A 355 -15.96 -12.11 -2.24
N LEU A 356 -17.00 -12.89 -1.90
CA LEU A 356 -16.86 -14.32 -1.61
C LEU A 356 -16.33 -15.12 -2.80
N ARG A 357 -16.70 -14.77 -4.04
CA ARG A 357 -16.13 -15.40 -5.25
C ARG A 357 -14.63 -15.15 -5.35
N TYR A 358 -14.18 -13.93 -5.07
CA TYR A 358 -12.75 -13.59 -5.07
C TYR A 358 -11.99 -14.28 -3.93
N PHE A 359 -12.55 -14.33 -2.72
CA PHE A 359 -11.92 -15.05 -1.61
C PHE A 359 -11.83 -16.56 -1.86
N ARG A 360 -12.88 -17.17 -2.44
CA ARG A 360 -12.84 -18.59 -2.84
C ARG A 360 -11.78 -18.85 -3.91
N ARG A 361 -11.57 -17.92 -4.84
CA ARG A 361 -10.48 -18.01 -5.83
C ARG A 361 -9.10 -18.00 -5.16
N LEU A 362 -8.88 -17.14 -4.16
CA LEU A 362 -7.63 -17.15 -3.38
C LEU A 362 -7.39 -18.49 -2.69
N LEU A 363 -8.43 -19.06 -2.07
CA LEU A 363 -8.36 -20.37 -1.43
C LEU A 363 -8.05 -21.49 -2.44
N GLN A 364 -8.66 -21.46 -3.63
CA GLN A 364 -8.39 -22.42 -4.72
C GLN A 364 -6.94 -22.34 -5.24
N MET A 365 -6.34 -21.15 -5.19
CA MET A 365 -4.93 -20.96 -5.56
C MET A 365 -3.95 -21.46 -4.49
N GLY A 366 -4.44 -22.00 -3.38
CA GLY A 366 -3.61 -22.51 -2.29
C GLY A 366 -3.14 -21.43 -1.31
N VAL A 367 -3.65 -20.20 -1.41
CA VAL A 367 -3.41 -19.19 -0.38
C VAL A 367 -4.27 -19.56 0.82
N SER A 368 -3.64 -19.88 1.94
CA SER A 368 -4.31 -20.17 3.20
C SER A 368 -3.67 -19.37 4.32
N GLY A 369 -4.48 -18.61 5.05
CA GLY A 369 -4.04 -17.85 6.22
C GLY A 369 -5.24 -17.46 7.06
N ALA A 370 -5.01 -17.18 8.35
CA ALA A 370 -6.07 -16.80 9.28
C ALA A 370 -6.90 -15.60 8.77
N GLU A 371 -6.23 -14.58 8.23
CA GLU A 371 -6.88 -13.38 7.66
C GLU A 371 -7.83 -13.73 6.51
N LEU A 372 -7.42 -14.63 5.60
CA LEU A 372 -8.25 -15.00 4.45
C LEU A 372 -9.46 -15.84 4.87
N TRP A 373 -9.29 -16.78 5.80
CA TRP A 373 -10.40 -17.55 6.36
C TRP A 373 -11.38 -16.67 7.13
N CYS A 374 -10.86 -15.69 7.88
CA CYS A 374 -11.66 -14.69 8.58
C CYS A 374 -12.48 -13.83 7.61
N ASN A 375 -11.84 -13.29 6.56
CA ASN A 375 -12.52 -12.51 5.52
C ASN A 375 -13.56 -13.34 4.76
N THR A 376 -13.30 -14.63 4.53
CA THR A 376 -14.26 -15.56 3.91
C THR A 376 -15.45 -15.80 4.83
N GLY A 377 -15.22 -16.02 6.13
CA GLY A 377 -16.28 -16.19 7.13
C GLY A 377 -17.18 -14.97 7.25
N LEU A 378 -16.59 -13.77 7.30
CA LEU A 378 -17.33 -12.51 7.25
C LEU A 378 -18.15 -12.37 5.97
N ALA A 379 -17.54 -12.61 4.80
CA ALA A 379 -18.26 -12.55 3.52
C ALA A 379 -19.42 -13.55 3.45
N CYS A 380 -19.24 -14.77 3.97
CA CYS A 380 -20.33 -15.76 4.10
C CYS A 380 -21.46 -15.24 4.99
N PHE A 381 -21.13 -14.66 6.15
CA PHE A 381 -22.12 -14.13 7.08
C PHE A 381 -22.94 -12.99 6.46
N TYR A 382 -22.29 -11.99 5.86
CA TYR A 382 -22.98 -10.87 5.21
C TYR A 382 -23.73 -11.27 3.93
N ALA A 383 -23.33 -12.37 3.28
CA ALA A 383 -24.08 -12.98 2.16
C ALA A 383 -25.24 -13.88 2.64
N GLY A 384 -25.53 -13.94 3.95
CA GLY A 384 -26.61 -14.76 4.53
C GLY A 384 -26.30 -16.27 4.64
N GLN A 385 -25.08 -16.70 4.30
CA GLN A 385 -24.64 -18.10 4.39
C GLN A 385 -24.04 -18.41 5.77
N ILE A 386 -24.87 -18.35 6.81
CA ILE A 386 -24.43 -18.49 8.21
C ILE A 386 -23.83 -19.88 8.47
N ASP A 387 -24.39 -20.93 7.86
CA ASP A 387 -23.91 -22.32 8.00
C ASP A 387 -22.44 -22.50 7.60
N MET A 388 -21.97 -21.68 6.63
CA MET A 388 -20.60 -21.70 6.15
C MET A 388 -19.67 -20.74 6.91
N ALA A 389 -20.22 -19.80 7.68
CA ALA A 389 -19.44 -18.78 8.38
C ALA A 389 -18.64 -19.39 9.54
N LEU A 390 -19.29 -20.15 10.43
CA LEU A 390 -18.64 -20.74 11.62
C LEU A 390 -17.49 -21.69 11.27
N PRO A 391 -17.62 -22.64 10.33
CA PRO A 391 -16.50 -23.48 9.93
C PRO A 391 -15.33 -22.70 9.33
N CYS A 392 -15.59 -21.56 8.68
CA CYS A 392 -14.53 -20.67 8.20
C CYS A 392 -13.79 -20.01 9.36
N PHE A 393 -14.48 -19.56 10.42
CA PHE A 393 -13.83 -19.00 11.61
C PHE A 393 -13.05 -20.05 12.42
N GLU A 394 -13.54 -21.27 12.53
CA GLU A 394 -12.80 -22.38 13.16
C GLU A 394 -11.48 -22.64 12.44
N ARG A 395 -11.49 -22.67 11.10
CA ARG A 395 -10.26 -22.77 10.29
C ARG A 395 -9.37 -21.55 10.43
N ALA A 396 -9.95 -20.35 10.57
CA ALA A 396 -9.19 -19.13 10.82
C ALA A 396 -8.44 -19.21 12.15
N LEU A 397 -9.09 -19.67 13.23
CA LEU A 397 -8.48 -19.87 14.54
C LEU A 397 -7.41 -20.96 14.52
N ALA A 398 -7.65 -22.07 13.80
CA ALA A 398 -6.67 -23.15 13.65
C ALA A 398 -5.40 -22.70 12.88
N ALA A 399 -5.53 -21.71 12.00
CA ALA A 399 -4.43 -21.15 11.22
C ALA A 399 -3.85 -19.84 11.81
N ALA A 400 -4.35 -19.38 12.96
CA ALA A 400 -3.97 -18.09 13.54
C ALA A 400 -2.73 -18.19 14.42
N ASP A 401 -1.82 -17.24 14.22
CA ASP A 401 -0.76 -16.93 15.19
C ASP A 401 -1.33 -16.04 16.31
N ASP A 402 -0.62 -15.92 17.43
CA ASP A 402 -0.98 -15.08 18.58
C ASP A 402 -1.30 -13.62 18.22
N GLY A 403 -0.75 -13.13 17.11
CA GLY A 403 -1.00 -11.78 16.61
C GLY A 403 -2.26 -11.61 15.75
N ALA A 404 -2.82 -12.69 15.19
CA ALA A 404 -4.01 -12.65 14.33
C ALA A 404 -5.27 -13.17 15.05
N ALA A 405 -5.09 -14.02 16.07
CA ALA A 405 -6.19 -14.56 16.88
C ALA A 405 -7.12 -13.48 17.48
N PRO A 406 -6.65 -12.33 18.00
CA PRO A 406 -7.53 -11.28 18.55
C PRO A 406 -8.55 -10.77 17.53
N ASP A 407 -8.12 -10.53 16.28
CA ASP A 407 -8.98 -10.04 15.20
C ASP A 407 -10.02 -11.09 14.80
N VAL A 408 -9.65 -12.39 14.82
CA VAL A 408 -10.58 -13.48 14.54
C VAL A 408 -11.68 -13.56 15.62
N TRP A 409 -11.31 -13.48 16.90
CA TRP A 409 -12.29 -13.46 18.01
C TRP A 409 -13.19 -12.23 17.98
N TYR A 410 -12.65 -11.07 17.62
CA TYR A 410 -13.42 -9.86 17.42
C TYR A 410 -14.44 -10.02 16.29
N ASN A 411 -14.03 -10.53 15.13
CA ASN A 411 -14.94 -10.76 14.00
C ASN A 411 -16.01 -11.82 14.31
N LEU A 412 -15.66 -12.87 15.05
CA LEU A 412 -16.63 -13.86 15.52
C LEU A 412 -17.68 -13.25 16.46
N SER A 413 -17.28 -12.27 17.28
CA SER A 413 -18.23 -11.54 18.13
C SER A 413 -19.23 -10.72 17.31
N GLN A 414 -18.84 -10.18 16.15
CA GLN A 414 -19.78 -9.47 15.27
C GLN A 414 -20.82 -10.43 14.69
N VAL A 415 -20.39 -11.64 14.31
CA VAL A 415 -21.28 -12.71 13.87
C VAL A 415 -22.24 -13.11 15.00
N ALA A 416 -21.73 -13.26 16.22
CA ALA A 416 -22.55 -13.55 17.41
C ALA A 416 -23.62 -12.47 17.67
N ILE A 417 -23.24 -11.19 17.56
CA ILE A 417 -24.15 -10.05 17.68
C ILE A 417 -25.24 -10.12 16.59
N GLY A 418 -24.84 -10.40 15.35
CA GLY A 418 -25.77 -10.47 14.23
C GLY A 418 -26.72 -11.68 14.28
N ILE A 419 -26.33 -12.78 14.93
CA ILE A 419 -27.21 -13.91 15.26
C ILE A 419 -28.16 -13.56 16.42
N GLY A 420 -27.76 -12.62 17.29
CA GLY A 420 -28.53 -12.17 18.45
C GLY A 420 -28.11 -12.80 19.79
N ASP A 421 -27.04 -13.60 19.81
CA ASP A 421 -26.49 -14.17 21.05
C ASP A 421 -25.49 -13.21 21.70
N ALA A 422 -26.04 -12.32 22.54
CA ALA A 422 -25.25 -11.36 23.29
C ALA A 422 -24.28 -12.00 24.29
N SER A 423 -24.60 -13.20 24.80
CA SER A 423 -23.77 -13.88 25.79
C SER A 423 -22.49 -14.41 25.16
N TRP A 424 -22.63 -15.04 23.99
CA TRP A 424 -21.52 -15.54 23.21
C TRP A 424 -20.67 -14.41 22.64
N ALA A 425 -21.30 -13.34 22.15
CA ALA A 425 -20.59 -12.12 21.72
C ALA A 425 -19.69 -11.56 22.84
N GLN A 426 -20.21 -11.47 24.06
CA GLN A 426 -19.45 -10.95 25.20
C GLN A 426 -18.24 -11.84 25.54
N GLN A 427 -18.38 -13.16 25.44
CA GLN A 427 -17.26 -14.09 25.67
C GLN A 427 -16.18 -13.91 24.60
N CYS A 428 -16.55 -13.88 23.32
CA CYS A 428 -15.62 -13.67 22.21
C CYS A 428 -14.85 -12.36 22.35
N LEU A 429 -15.54 -11.27 22.71
CA LEU A 429 -14.91 -9.98 22.93
C LEU A 429 -13.95 -9.97 24.13
N ARG A 430 -14.29 -10.66 25.24
CA ARG A 430 -13.39 -10.80 26.39
C ARG A 430 -12.11 -11.56 26.01
N LEU A 431 -12.23 -12.58 25.16
CA LEU A 431 -11.07 -13.32 24.63
C LEU A 431 -10.19 -12.42 23.77
N ALA A 432 -10.77 -11.66 22.83
CA ALA A 432 -10.04 -10.72 21.98
C ALA A 432 -9.22 -9.71 22.81
N VAL A 433 -9.84 -9.12 23.84
CA VAL A 433 -9.18 -8.18 24.76
C VAL A 433 -8.13 -8.83 25.65
N SER A 434 -8.32 -10.10 26.04
CA SER A 434 -7.34 -10.82 26.86
C SER A 434 -6.06 -11.14 26.07
N LEU A 435 -6.19 -11.43 24.77
CA LEU A 435 -5.07 -11.70 23.88
C LEU A 435 -4.38 -10.41 23.44
N GLU A 436 -5.15 -9.40 23.04
CA GLU A 436 -4.62 -8.07 22.72
C GLU A 436 -5.33 -7.00 23.56
N PRO A 437 -4.72 -6.57 24.68
CA PRO A 437 -5.25 -5.47 25.48
C PRO A 437 -5.38 -4.17 24.70
N GLY A 438 -4.60 -4.00 23.62
CA GLY A 438 -4.56 -2.83 22.72
C GLY A 438 -5.74 -2.70 21.76
N HIS A 439 -6.56 -3.74 21.60
CA HIS A 439 -7.56 -3.83 20.55
C HIS A 439 -8.78 -2.94 20.84
N ALA A 440 -8.81 -1.74 20.23
CA ALA A 440 -9.77 -0.69 20.58
C ALA A 440 -11.22 -0.98 20.18
N GLU A 441 -11.42 -1.70 19.07
CA GLU A 441 -12.75 -2.01 18.52
C GLU A 441 -13.51 -2.99 19.42
N ALA A 442 -12.86 -4.05 19.90
CA ALA A 442 -13.42 -4.95 20.92
C ALA A 442 -13.76 -4.22 22.24
N TRP A 443 -12.97 -3.25 22.69
CA TRP A 443 -13.33 -2.44 23.86
C TRP A 443 -14.58 -1.58 23.61
N ASN A 444 -14.76 -1.08 22.39
CA ASN A 444 -15.97 -0.36 22.00
C ASN A 444 -17.19 -1.29 22.05
N ASN A 445 -17.09 -2.48 21.46
CA ASN A 445 -18.21 -3.42 21.39
C ASN A 445 -18.51 -4.14 22.71
N LEU A 446 -17.56 -4.19 23.66
CA LEU A 446 -17.81 -4.71 25.02
C LEU A 446 -18.72 -3.81 25.85
N ALA A 447 -18.84 -2.53 25.48
CA ALA A 447 -19.74 -1.47 25.96
C ALA A 447 -20.37 -1.62 27.37
N ALA A 448 -19.65 -2.14 28.36
CA ALA A 448 -19.92 -1.83 29.73
C ALA A 448 -19.43 -0.40 29.97
N ARG A 449 -20.33 0.46 30.49
CA ARG A 449 -20.18 1.89 30.85
C ARG A 449 -18.82 2.37 31.38
N SER A 450 -17.97 1.47 31.89
CA SER A 450 -16.64 1.75 32.46
C SER A 450 -15.49 1.60 31.47
N LEU A 451 -15.66 0.84 30.38
CA LEU A 451 -14.57 0.41 29.51
C LEU A 451 -14.40 1.28 28.26
N LEU A 452 -15.41 2.05 27.86
CA LEU A 452 -15.32 2.96 26.71
C LEU A 452 -14.22 4.01 26.86
N ARG A 453 -13.94 4.47 28.08
CA ARG A 453 -12.80 5.37 28.34
C ARG A 453 -11.46 4.73 27.96
N THR A 454 -11.33 3.42 28.14
CA THR A 454 -10.13 2.68 27.73
C THR A 454 -10.11 2.44 26.22
N GLY A 455 -11.27 2.24 25.59
CA GLY A 455 -11.42 2.18 24.14
C GLY A 455 -11.00 3.48 23.46
N CYS A 456 -11.51 4.64 23.90
CA CYS A 456 -11.11 5.96 23.41
C CYS A 456 -9.61 6.22 23.56
N ALA A 457 -9.01 5.77 24.67
CA ALA A 457 -7.58 5.94 24.93
C ALA A 457 -6.69 5.06 24.02
N ARG A 458 -7.19 3.90 23.60
CA ARG A 458 -6.46 2.95 22.74
C ARG A 458 -6.73 3.16 21.24
N GLY A 459 -7.94 3.58 20.89
CA GLY A 459 -8.41 3.86 19.53
C GLY A 459 -8.88 5.30 19.37
N PRO A 460 -7.97 6.29 19.36
CA PRO A 460 -8.32 7.70 19.18
C PRO A 460 -8.96 8.02 17.82
N HIS A 461 -8.68 7.19 16.81
CA HIS A 461 -9.08 7.34 15.42
C HIS A 461 -10.44 6.70 15.13
N VAL A 462 -10.93 5.88 16.06
CA VAL A 462 -12.22 5.19 15.99
C VAL A 462 -13.28 6.17 16.49
N PHE A 463 -14.14 6.67 15.60
CA PHE A 463 -15.12 7.69 15.95
C PHE A 463 -16.26 7.12 16.80
N GLU A 464 -16.58 5.84 16.60
CA GLU A 464 -17.63 5.08 17.27
C GLU A 464 -17.41 5.05 18.78
N ALA A 465 -16.16 4.82 19.21
CA ALA A 465 -15.80 4.81 20.62
C ALA A 465 -16.09 6.16 21.29
N HIS A 466 -15.70 7.26 20.63
CA HIS A 466 -15.95 8.61 21.15
C HIS A 466 -17.42 8.99 21.13
N TYR A 467 -18.16 8.62 20.07
CA TYR A 467 -19.59 8.88 19.97
C TYR A 467 -20.39 8.12 21.04
N ASN A 468 -20.14 6.82 21.20
CA ASN A 468 -20.78 5.99 22.23
C ASN A 468 -20.46 6.52 23.64
N ALA A 469 -19.21 6.93 23.87
CA ALA A 469 -18.76 7.50 25.12
C ALA A 469 -19.39 8.88 25.40
N ALA A 470 -19.66 9.69 24.35
CA ALA A 470 -20.37 10.95 24.46
C ALA A 470 -21.86 10.77 24.77
N LEU A 471 -22.52 9.83 24.10
CA LEU A 471 -23.94 9.54 24.32
C LEU A 471 -24.19 9.09 25.77
N LEU A 472 -23.31 8.27 26.32
CA LEU A 472 -23.41 7.85 27.73
C LEU A 472 -23.13 8.99 28.72
N ALA A 473 -22.19 9.89 28.42
CA ALA A 473 -21.93 11.07 29.25
C ALA A 473 -23.13 12.03 29.24
N TRP A 474 -23.72 12.25 28.05
CA TRP A 474 -24.94 13.04 27.91
C TRP A 474 -26.10 12.46 28.72
N ARG A 475 -26.32 11.14 28.66
CA ARG A 475 -27.34 10.45 29.48
C ARG A 475 -27.09 10.53 30.99
N ARG A 476 -25.86 10.77 31.43
CA ARG A 476 -25.50 10.96 32.85
C ARG A 476 -25.68 12.41 33.32
N GLY A 477 -25.86 13.35 32.39
CA GLY A 477 -25.85 14.80 32.67
C GLY A 477 -24.45 15.42 32.67
N ASP A 478 -23.41 14.68 32.28
CA ASP A 478 -22.03 15.17 32.19
C ASP A 478 -21.81 15.89 30.85
N TYR A 479 -22.41 17.07 30.68
CA TYR A 479 -22.42 17.78 29.39
C TYR A 479 -21.04 18.22 28.89
N GLN A 480 -20.11 18.55 29.81
CA GLN A 480 -18.74 18.94 29.47
C GLN A 480 -17.95 17.77 28.84
N ASP A 481 -17.98 16.58 29.46
CA ASP A 481 -17.32 15.38 28.96
C ASP A 481 -17.97 14.89 27.65
N ALA A 482 -19.30 15.03 27.54
CA ALA A 482 -20.01 14.77 26.29
C ALA A 482 -19.53 15.71 25.16
N TRP A 483 -19.39 17.01 25.42
CA TRP A 483 -18.93 17.99 24.43
C TRP A 483 -17.53 17.70 23.90
N GLU A 484 -16.58 17.41 24.80
CA GLU A 484 -15.21 17.07 24.44
C GLU A 484 -15.15 15.80 23.57
N ARG A 485 -15.91 14.77 23.94
CA ARG A 485 -15.96 13.49 23.20
C ARG A 485 -16.63 13.61 21.85
N VAL A 486 -17.71 14.40 21.72
CA VAL A 486 -18.30 14.70 20.41
C VAL A 486 -17.32 15.48 19.53
N GLY A 487 -16.56 16.40 20.11
CA GLY A 487 -15.47 17.09 19.42
C GLY A 487 -14.43 16.13 18.86
N ALA A 488 -14.00 15.15 19.67
CA ALA A 488 -13.07 14.10 19.25
C ALA A 488 -13.67 13.18 18.18
N ALA A 489 -14.95 12.80 18.28
CA ALA A 489 -15.65 11.99 17.28
C ALA A 489 -15.72 12.72 15.92
N LEU A 490 -16.06 14.01 15.91
CA LEU A 490 -16.10 14.82 14.69
C LEU A 490 -14.71 15.13 14.12
N ALA A 491 -13.67 15.13 14.95
CA ALA A 491 -12.29 15.23 14.47
C ALA A 491 -11.87 13.96 13.72
N ALA A 492 -12.34 12.79 14.17
CA ALA A 492 -12.09 11.51 13.49
C ALA A 492 -12.97 11.32 12.23
N PHE A 493 -14.26 11.64 12.32
CA PHE A 493 -15.20 11.58 11.19
C PHE A 493 -16.08 12.85 11.12
N PRO A 494 -15.68 13.88 10.36
CA PRO A 494 -16.42 15.15 10.28
C PRO A 494 -17.83 15.01 9.69
N GLY A 495 -18.04 14.01 8.83
CA GLY A 495 -19.30 13.77 8.13
C GLY A 495 -20.36 12.99 8.93
N HIS A 496 -20.10 12.66 10.20
CA HIS A 496 -21.06 11.89 11.00
C HIS A 496 -22.28 12.72 11.39
N THR A 497 -23.45 12.37 10.85
CA THR A 497 -24.71 13.10 11.09
C THR A 497 -25.11 13.10 12.56
N GLU A 498 -25.09 11.93 13.21
CA GLU A 498 -25.54 11.79 14.61
C GLU A 498 -24.62 12.55 15.58
N SER A 499 -23.31 12.59 15.32
CA SER A 499 -22.39 13.43 16.12
C SER A 499 -22.63 14.91 15.91
N GLN A 500 -22.98 15.34 14.69
CA GLN A 500 -23.32 16.74 14.43
C GLN A 500 -24.62 17.14 15.13
N GLU A 501 -25.62 16.26 15.14
CA GLU A 501 -26.88 16.47 15.85
C GLU A 501 -26.67 16.52 17.36
N LEU A 502 -25.94 15.56 17.93
CA LEU A 502 -25.62 15.56 19.36
C LEU A 502 -24.85 16.84 19.75
N ARG A 503 -23.95 17.34 18.89
CA ARG A 503 -23.27 18.62 19.11
C ARG A 503 -24.23 19.81 19.12
N ARG A 504 -25.24 19.83 18.25
CA ARG A 504 -26.27 20.88 18.22
C ARG A 504 -27.12 20.84 19.49
N LEU A 505 -27.53 19.65 19.92
CA LEU A 505 -28.29 19.46 21.16
C LEU A 505 -27.50 19.91 22.39
N LEU A 506 -26.25 19.46 22.54
CA LEU A 506 -25.38 19.88 23.64
C LEU A 506 -25.15 21.40 23.64
N ARG A 507 -25.06 22.03 22.47
CA ARG A 507 -24.92 23.49 22.38
C ARG A 507 -26.17 24.22 22.87
N ALA A 508 -27.36 23.69 22.62
CA ALA A 508 -28.60 24.27 23.11
C ALA A 508 -28.70 24.16 24.64
N GLU A 509 -28.40 22.97 25.19
CA GLU A 509 -28.40 22.72 26.64
C GLU A 509 -27.38 23.58 27.39
N LEU A 510 -26.14 23.68 26.87
CA LEU A 510 -25.08 24.49 27.48
C LEU A 510 -25.34 26.00 27.42
N MET A 511 -26.20 26.47 26.51
CA MET A 511 -26.59 27.89 26.43
C MET A 511 -27.84 28.19 27.27
N ALA A 512 -28.55 27.15 27.73
CA ALA A 512 -29.72 27.26 28.61
C ALA A 512 -29.36 27.19 30.10
N LEU A 513 -28.19 26.63 30.43
CA LEU A 513 -27.54 26.65 31.76
C LEU A 513 -26.76 27.96 31.95
#